data_AF-A0A7C3GKK1-F1
#
_entry.id   AF-A0A7C3GKK1-F1
#
_cell.length_a   1.000
_cell.length_b   1.000
_cell.length_c   1.000
_cell.angle_alpha   90.00
_cell.angle_beta   90.00
_cell.angle_gamma   90.00
#
_symmetry.space_group_name_H-M   'P 1'
#
loop_
_entity.id
_entity.type
_entity.pdbx_description
1 polymer ?
#
loop_
_entity_poly.entity_id
_entity_poly.type
_entity_poly.pdbx_seq_one_letter_code
_entity_poly.pdbx_strand_id
1 'polypeptide(L)'
;MSNTLNMAQLFEFVTQALSQKREDLNAADTYNHDHGDHVVEVFQLVEQVAKENPSLEPADILARASEMLQQKPTGTAQAYAQTMAQGAQQLRGKPLTQQTLPLLIQALLGSAQGGTAAQPQAQQPAQGGDLLGGLLGALTGGGQQPAQQPQQQQQPAGGDLLGGLLGALTGGQAQGSGSQGGGLSDGLGLDDLMRAGSAFLQASQSGHSTTEAALDALAAATGVGQTPHRAQSAKVVVQAIMQAAQMMSGK
;
A
#
# COMPACT_ATOMS: atom_id res chain seq x y z
N MET A 1 14.76 -22.46 6.93
CA MET A 1 13.50 -22.16 7.64
C MET A 1 13.15 -20.71 7.37
N SER A 2 11.88 -20.35 7.28
CA SER A 2 11.47 -18.94 7.11
C SER A 2 11.63 -18.20 8.44
N ASN A 3 12.48 -17.18 8.49
CA ASN A 3 12.65 -16.41 9.72
C ASN A 3 11.36 -15.61 9.98
N THR A 4 10.66 -15.94 11.06
CA THR A 4 9.35 -15.38 11.38
C THR A 4 9.53 -14.17 12.27
N LEU A 5 9.03 -13.02 11.81
CA LEU A 5 9.16 -11.74 12.50
C LEU A 5 8.09 -11.64 13.60
N ASN A 6 8.46 -11.16 14.77
CA ASN A 6 7.53 -11.01 15.89
C ASN A 6 6.70 -9.72 15.76
N MET A 7 5.37 -9.83 15.75
CA MET A 7 4.47 -8.68 15.61
C MET A 7 4.64 -7.63 16.72
N ALA A 8 4.77 -8.06 17.97
CA ALA A 8 4.90 -7.15 19.11
C ALA A 8 6.20 -6.33 19.05
N GLN A 9 7.34 -6.98 18.76
CA GLN A 9 8.63 -6.31 18.58
C GLN A 9 8.66 -5.39 17.35
N LEU A 10 7.99 -5.80 16.27
CA LEU A 10 7.85 -4.97 15.07
C LEU A 10 7.09 -3.68 15.39
N PHE A 11 5.90 -3.80 16.00
CA PHE A 11 5.07 -2.64 16.31
C PHE A 11 5.66 -1.76 17.41
N GLU A 12 6.36 -2.32 18.41
CA GLU A 12 7.11 -1.56 19.40
C GLU A 12 8.14 -0.61 18.76
N PHE A 13 8.88 -1.09 17.74
CA PHE A 13 9.81 -0.25 17.00
C PHE A 13 9.09 0.83 16.15
N VAL A 14 7.96 0.50 15.54
CA VAL A 14 7.15 1.44 14.74
C VAL A 14 6.56 2.55 15.62
N THR A 15 5.97 2.19 16.76
CA THR A 15 5.49 3.14 17.77
C THR A 15 6.60 4.05 18.26
N GLN A 16 7.80 3.51 18.52
CA GLN A 16 8.94 4.32 18.95
C GLN A 16 9.36 5.33 17.89
N ALA A 17 9.46 4.92 16.61
CA ALA A 17 9.80 5.80 15.51
C ALA A 17 8.73 6.89 15.26
N LEU A 18 7.45 6.53 15.33
CA LEU A 18 6.33 7.47 15.25
C LEU A 18 6.33 8.46 16.41
N SER A 19 6.58 8.00 17.64
CA SER A 19 6.63 8.85 18.83
C SER A 19 7.75 9.89 18.74
N GLN A 20 8.91 9.54 18.19
CA GLN A 20 9.99 10.49 17.91
C GLN A 20 9.65 11.52 16.82
N LYS A 21 8.67 11.20 15.95
CA LYS A 21 8.22 12.06 14.85
C LYS A 21 6.86 12.71 15.08
N ARG A 22 6.27 12.54 16.26
CA ARG A 22 4.93 13.02 16.62
C ARG A 22 4.75 14.52 16.38
N GLU A 23 5.68 15.34 16.88
CA GLU A 23 5.61 16.80 16.72
C GLU A 23 5.80 17.24 15.26
N ASP A 24 6.68 16.59 14.50
CA ASP A 24 6.85 16.87 13.06
C ASP A 24 5.56 16.57 12.29
N LEU A 25 4.86 15.48 12.64
CA LEU A 25 3.59 15.06 12.04
C LEU A 25 2.43 15.97 12.44
N ASN A 26 2.39 16.44 13.70
CA ASN A 26 1.44 17.46 14.18
C ASN A 26 1.67 18.81 13.48
N ALA A 27 2.93 19.22 13.29
CA ALA A 27 3.26 20.47 12.59
C ALA A 27 2.87 20.44 11.10
N ALA A 28 2.94 19.27 10.45
CA ALA A 28 2.51 19.07 9.06
C ALA A 28 0.98 19.00 8.88
N ASP A 29 0.22 18.84 9.97
CA ASP A 29 -1.23 18.88 9.98
C ASP A 29 -1.76 20.29 10.25
N THR A 30 -1.94 21.05 9.17
CA THR A 30 -2.35 22.47 9.22
C THR A 30 -3.81 22.71 9.60
N TYR A 31 -4.61 21.67 9.91
CA TYR A 31 -6.01 21.84 10.25
C TYR A 31 -6.24 21.91 11.77
N ASN A 32 -5.79 20.88 12.50
CA ASN A 32 -5.97 20.76 13.95
C ASN A 32 -4.72 20.32 14.71
N HIS A 33 -3.59 20.13 14.02
CA HIS A 33 -2.27 19.87 14.62
C HIS A 33 -2.20 18.65 15.54
N ASP A 34 -2.97 17.59 15.25
CA ASP A 34 -3.05 16.39 16.11
C ASP A 34 -2.87 15.06 15.34
N HIS A 35 -2.65 15.10 14.02
CA HIS A 35 -2.47 13.88 13.21
C HIS A 35 -1.35 12.96 13.73
N GLY A 36 -0.24 13.53 14.24
CA GLY A 36 0.85 12.77 14.86
C GLY A 36 0.41 12.05 16.13
N ASP A 37 -0.37 12.69 17.00
CA ASP A 37 -0.97 12.06 18.18
C ASP A 37 -1.91 10.91 17.81
N HIS A 38 -2.82 11.12 16.85
CA HIS A 38 -3.74 10.06 16.40
C HIS A 38 -3.01 8.88 15.74
N VAL A 39 -1.96 9.13 14.97
CA VAL A 39 -1.15 8.05 14.38
C VAL A 39 -0.39 7.29 15.47
N VAL A 40 0.20 7.98 16.46
CA VAL A 40 0.85 7.30 17.59
C VAL A 40 -0.16 6.46 18.38
N GLU A 41 -1.36 6.96 18.67
CA GLU A 41 -2.42 6.20 19.35
C GLU A 41 -2.81 4.94 18.57
N VAL A 42 -2.97 5.03 17.24
CA VAL A 42 -3.28 3.88 16.38
C VAL A 42 -2.24 2.79 16.52
N PHE A 43 -0.95 3.12 16.40
CA PHE A 43 0.12 2.11 16.41
C PHE A 43 0.40 1.57 17.82
N GLN A 44 0.23 2.38 18.87
CA GLN A 44 0.23 1.90 20.27
C GLN A 44 -0.85 0.85 20.52
N LEU A 45 -2.05 1.02 19.94
CA LEU A 45 -3.13 0.04 20.07
C LEU A 45 -2.77 -1.27 19.38
N VAL A 46 -2.22 -1.24 18.16
CA VAL A 46 -1.80 -2.48 17.46
C VAL A 46 -0.67 -3.18 18.21
N GLU A 47 0.30 -2.42 18.72
CA GLU A 47 1.38 -2.92 19.58
C GLU A 47 0.82 -3.60 20.83
N GLN A 48 -0.14 -2.97 21.53
CA GLN A 48 -0.79 -3.53 22.71
C GLN A 48 -1.50 -4.85 22.37
N VAL A 49 -2.29 -4.88 21.29
CA VAL A 49 -2.98 -6.11 20.85
C VAL A 49 -1.96 -7.22 20.54
N ALA A 50 -0.85 -6.91 19.89
CA ALA A 50 0.22 -7.88 19.62
C ALA A 50 0.95 -8.35 20.90
N LYS A 51 1.21 -7.46 21.85
CA LYS A 51 1.85 -7.77 23.15
C LYS A 51 0.96 -8.64 24.05
N GLU A 52 -0.34 -8.36 24.08
CA GLU A 52 -1.32 -9.13 24.88
C GLU A 52 -1.68 -10.49 24.26
N ASN A 53 -1.49 -10.67 22.95
CA ASN A 53 -1.91 -11.87 22.23
C ASN A 53 -0.77 -12.50 21.41
N PRO A 54 0.37 -12.87 22.04
CA PRO A 54 1.59 -13.30 21.34
C PRO A 54 1.48 -14.64 20.59
N SER A 55 0.37 -15.37 20.76
CA SER A 55 0.09 -16.65 20.09
C SER A 55 -0.88 -16.53 18.90
N LEU A 56 -1.44 -15.34 18.63
CA LEU A 56 -2.34 -15.12 17.49
C LEU A 56 -1.56 -15.01 16.17
N GLU A 57 -2.22 -15.34 15.06
CA GLU A 57 -1.66 -15.06 13.73
C GLU A 57 -1.60 -13.53 13.48
N PRO A 58 -0.70 -13.05 12.62
CA PRO A 58 -0.64 -11.63 12.23
C PRO A 58 -1.99 -11.10 11.72
N ALA A 59 -2.76 -11.94 11.03
CA ALA A 59 -4.10 -11.61 10.57
C ALA A 59 -5.08 -11.32 11.72
N ASP A 60 -5.10 -12.16 12.76
CA ASP A 60 -6.01 -12.02 13.91
C ASP A 60 -5.65 -10.80 14.77
N ILE A 61 -4.34 -10.49 14.88
CA ILE A 61 -3.85 -9.26 15.53
C ILE A 61 -4.38 -8.01 14.81
N LEU A 62 -4.27 -7.97 13.48
CA LEU A 62 -4.78 -6.85 12.67
C LEU A 62 -6.32 -6.75 12.68
N ALA A 63 -7.01 -7.89 12.64
CA ALA A 63 -8.47 -7.92 12.72
C ALA A 63 -8.97 -7.34 14.06
N ARG A 64 -8.40 -7.80 15.18
CA ARG A 64 -8.76 -7.31 16.52
C ARG A 64 -8.37 -5.84 16.73
N ALA A 65 -7.22 -5.41 16.22
CA ALA A 65 -6.84 -4.00 16.25
C ALA A 65 -7.82 -3.13 15.43
N SER A 66 -8.26 -3.59 14.26
CA SER A 66 -9.30 -2.93 13.46
C SER A 66 -10.61 -2.79 14.24
N GLU A 67 -11.12 -3.86 14.85
CA GLU A 67 -12.36 -3.83 15.64
C GLU A 67 -12.31 -2.80 16.77
N MET A 68 -11.16 -2.69 17.46
CA MET A 68 -10.95 -1.71 18.53
C MET A 68 -10.81 -0.27 17.98
N LEU A 69 -10.18 -0.09 16.81
CA LEU A 69 -10.07 1.21 16.14
C LEU A 69 -11.40 1.72 15.57
N GLN A 70 -12.33 0.84 15.19
CA GLN A 70 -13.69 1.23 14.78
C GLN A 70 -14.48 1.90 15.92
N GLN A 71 -14.11 1.65 17.19
CA GLN A 71 -14.71 2.30 18.36
C GLN A 71 -14.13 3.69 18.65
N LYS A 72 -13.07 4.12 17.95
CA LYS A 72 -12.43 5.43 18.14
C LYS A 72 -13.13 6.49 17.28
N PRO A 73 -13.49 7.66 17.83
CA PRO A 73 -14.23 8.70 17.10
C PRO A 73 -13.32 9.61 16.25
N THR A 74 -12.22 9.09 15.69
CA THR A 74 -11.24 9.88 14.92
C THR A 74 -11.13 9.37 13.49
N GLY A 75 -11.08 10.28 12.51
CA GLY A 75 -11.00 9.91 11.09
C GLY A 75 -9.72 9.13 10.76
N THR A 76 -8.64 9.38 11.50
CA THR A 76 -7.39 8.61 11.38
C THR A 76 -7.58 7.17 11.88
N ALA A 77 -8.18 6.94 13.06
CA ALA A 77 -8.44 5.59 13.53
C ALA A 77 -9.40 4.82 12.60
N GLN A 78 -10.46 5.46 12.09
CA GLN A 78 -11.38 4.84 11.14
C GLN A 78 -10.70 4.43 9.83
N ALA A 79 -9.82 5.29 9.28
CA ALA A 79 -9.06 4.96 8.08
C ALA A 79 -8.12 3.75 8.30
N TYR A 80 -7.37 3.75 9.40
CA TYR A 80 -6.49 2.62 9.75
C TYR A 80 -7.27 1.34 10.07
N ALA A 81 -8.46 1.43 10.68
CA ALA A 81 -9.29 0.27 10.91
C ALA A 81 -9.69 -0.42 9.59
N GLN A 82 -10.09 0.36 8.58
CA GLN A 82 -10.50 -0.17 7.27
C GLN A 82 -9.33 -0.87 6.56
N THR A 83 -8.15 -0.27 6.54
CA THR A 83 -6.96 -0.85 5.90
C THR A 83 -6.47 -2.10 6.63
N MET A 84 -6.45 -2.08 7.97
CA MET A 84 -6.11 -3.26 8.79
C MET A 84 -7.10 -4.42 8.62
N ALA A 85 -8.41 -4.15 8.49
CA ALA A 85 -9.40 -5.21 8.23
C ALA A 85 -9.18 -5.90 6.88
N GLN A 86 -8.89 -5.12 5.82
CA GLN A 86 -8.55 -5.67 4.50
C GLN A 86 -7.23 -6.44 4.54
N GLY A 87 -6.23 -5.89 5.23
CA GLY A 87 -4.92 -6.52 5.42
C GLY A 87 -4.96 -7.84 6.19
N ALA A 88 -5.80 -7.94 7.22
CA ALA A 88 -6.04 -9.17 7.97
C ALA A 88 -6.54 -10.30 7.05
N GLN A 89 -7.44 -9.99 6.11
CA GLN A 89 -7.92 -10.97 5.13
C GLN A 89 -6.80 -11.45 4.20
N GLN A 90 -5.91 -10.55 3.76
CA GLN A 90 -4.77 -10.88 2.89
C GLN A 90 -3.66 -11.68 3.61
N LEU A 91 -3.48 -11.47 4.92
CA LEU A 91 -2.48 -12.14 5.75
C LEU A 91 -2.96 -13.45 6.40
N ARG A 92 -4.22 -13.85 6.21
CA ARG A 92 -4.80 -15.03 6.87
C ARG A 92 -4.05 -16.33 6.53
N GLY A 93 -3.62 -17.08 7.54
CA GLY A 93 -2.82 -18.29 7.36
C GLY A 93 -1.41 -18.05 6.82
N LYS A 94 -0.92 -16.79 6.82
CA LYS A 94 0.43 -16.43 6.39
C LYS A 94 1.26 -15.98 7.59
N PRO A 95 2.37 -16.65 7.93
CA PRO A 95 3.28 -16.16 8.96
C PRO A 95 3.92 -14.84 8.52
N LEU A 96 4.26 -13.98 9.46
CA LEU A 96 4.98 -12.74 9.16
C LEU A 96 6.46 -13.05 8.90
N THR A 97 6.94 -12.75 7.71
CA THR A 97 8.30 -13.05 7.23
C THR A 97 8.75 -11.95 6.29
N GLN A 98 10.02 -11.94 5.89
CA GLN A 98 10.53 -11.07 4.82
C GLN A 98 9.68 -11.12 3.52
N GLN A 99 9.07 -12.26 3.19
CA GLN A 99 8.24 -12.44 1.98
C GLN A 99 6.82 -11.87 2.13
N THR A 100 6.29 -11.83 3.35
CA THR A 100 4.92 -11.37 3.66
C THR A 100 4.89 -9.97 4.28
N LEU A 101 6.05 -9.41 4.64
CA LEU A 101 6.20 -8.04 5.14
C LEU A 101 5.61 -6.98 4.18
N PRO A 102 5.73 -7.07 2.84
CA PRO A 102 5.07 -6.11 1.95
C PRO A 102 3.54 -6.13 2.07
N LEU A 103 2.93 -7.29 2.37
CA LEU A 103 1.48 -7.38 2.63
C LEU A 103 1.09 -6.68 3.92
N LEU A 104 1.92 -6.75 4.97
CA LEU A 104 1.73 -5.98 6.20
C LEU A 104 1.88 -4.47 5.94
N ILE A 105 2.88 -4.06 5.17
CA ILE A 105 3.05 -2.65 4.80
C ILE A 105 1.81 -2.17 4.04
N GLN A 106 1.34 -2.94 3.06
CA GLN A 106 0.13 -2.64 2.29
C GLN A 106 -1.15 -2.62 3.16
N ALA A 107 -1.23 -3.48 4.18
CA ALA A 107 -2.30 -3.49 5.16
C ALA A 107 -2.35 -2.22 6.02
N LEU A 108 -1.19 -1.66 6.36
CA LEU A 108 -1.09 -0.48 7.21
C LEU A 108 -1.19 0.82 6.41
N LEU A 109 -0.62 0.87 5.22
CA LEU A 109 -0.62 2.02 4.31
C LEU A 109 -1.79 2.03 3.33
N GLY A 110 -2.71 1.06 3.38
CA GLY A 110 -3.73 0.83 2.35
C GLY A 110 -4.40 2.11 1.82
N SER A 111 -4.68 2.14 0.51
CA SER A 111 -5.32 3.27 -0.15
C SER A 111 -6.64 3.60 0.53
N ALA A 112 -6.66 4.66 1.32
CA ALA A 112 -7.80 5.11 2.11
C ALA A 112 -8.89 5.71 1.20
N GLN A 113 -9.56 4.84 0.44
CA GLN A 113 -10.91 5.09 -0.07
C GLN A 113 -11.88 5.03 1.11
N GLY A 114 -11.82 6.07 1.94
CA GLY A 114 -12.57 6.19 3.20
C GLY A 114 -12.92 7.65 3.46
N GLY A 115 -13.56 8.29 2.47
CA GLY A 115 -13.73 9.75 2.40
C GLY A 115 -15.13 10.21 1.99
N THR A 116 -16.17 9.42 2.23
CA THR A 116 -17.56 9.91 2.36
C THR A 116 -18.40 8.84 3.06
N ALA A 117 -19.21 9.24 4.04
CA ALA A 117 -20.04 8.31 4.80
C ALA A 117 -21.24 7.83 3.96
N ALA A 118 -21.55 6.53 4.04
CA ALA A 118 -22.79 5.96 3.53
C ALA A 118 -23.42 5.04 4.59
N GLN A 119 -24.75 5.12 4.69
CA GLN A 119 -25.56 4.36 5.64
C GLN A 119 -25.57 2.85 5.33
N PRO A 120 -25.89 1.98 6.29
CA PRO A 120 -25.90 0.53 6.07
C PRO A 120 -27.02 0.12 5.11
N GLN A 121 -26.68 -0.53 4.00
CA GLN A 121 -27.64 -1.26 3.18
C GLN A 121 -27.05 -2.58 2.64
N ALA A 122 -27.95 -3.59 2.60
CA ALA A 122 -27.77 -5.03 2.45
C ALA A 122 -26.59 -5.63 1.64
N GLN A 123 -26.20 -6.84 2.04
CA GLN A 123 -25.15 -7.67 1.45
C GLN A 123 -25.36 -8.01 -0.04
N GLN A 124 -24.28 -7.96 -0.81
CA GLN A 124 -24.00 -8.91 -1.90
C GLN A 124 -22.53 -9.40 -1.80
N PRO A 125 -22.24 -10.65 -2.17
CA PRO A 125 -20.90 -11.23 -1.98
C PRO A 125 -19.94 -10.77 -3.08
N ALA A 126 -18.95 -9.94 -2.72
CA ALA A 126 -17.85 -9.60 -3.62
C ALA A 126 -16.92 -10.80 -3.82
N GLN A 127 -16.76 -11.23 -5.08
CA GLN A 127 -15.70 -12.17 -5.46
C GLN A 127 -14.34 -11.44 -5.44
N GLY A 128 -13.70 -11.41 -4.28
CA GLY A 128 -12.34 -10.86 -4.08
C GLY A 128 -11.25 -11.73 -4.71
N GLY A 129 -11.20 -11.74 -6.05
CA GLY A 129 -10.25 -12.52 -6.86
C GLY A 129 -8.98 -11.74 -7.24
N ASP A 130 -8.05 -11.61 -6.28
CA ASP A 130 -6.60 -11.55 -6.48
C ASP A 130 -6.03 -10.76 -7.70
N LEU A 131 -5.96 -9.43 -7.58
CA LEU A 131 -5.29 -8.54 -8.55
C LEU A 131 -3.78 -8.84 -8.70
N LEU A 132 -3.12 -9.34 -7.66
CA LEU A 132 -1.71 -9.73 -7.71
C LEU A 132 -1.53 -11.09 -8.41
N GLY A 133 -2.49 -12.01 -8.23
CA GLY A 133 -2.62 -13.23 -9.01
C GLY A 133 -2.80 -12.94 -10.51
N GLY A 134 -3.58 -11.91 -10.87
CA GLY A 134 -3.69 -11.42 -12.24
C GLY A 134 -2.37 -10.93 -12.82
N LEU A 135 -1.63 -10.10 -12.08
CA LEU A 135 -0.33 -9.58 -12.52
C LEU A 135 0.76 -10.67 -12.62
N LEU A 136 0.81 -11.61 -11.67
CA LEU A 136 1.75 -12.72 -11.70
C LEU A 136 1.39 -13.76 -12.77
N GLY A 137 0.10 -13.96 -13.03
CA GLY A 137 -0.42 -14.74 -14.16
C GLY A 137 0.01 -14.13 -15.51
N ALA A 138 -0.11 -12.82 -15.67
CA ALA A 138 0.34 -12.12 -16.88
C ALA A 138 1.87 -12.19 -17.10
N LEU A 139 2.66 -12.22 -16.02
CA LEU A 139 4.12 -12.29 -16.09
C LEU A 139 4.68 -13.71 -16.31
N THR A 140 3.92 -14.75 -15.96
CA THR A 140 4.36 -16.17 -16.07
C THR A 140 3.59 -16.99 -17.11
N GLY A 141 2.43 -16.53 -17.56
CA GLY A 141 1.49 -17.22 -18.45
C GLY A 141 1.85 -17.17 -19.94
N GLY A 142 3.11 -17.46 -20.30
CA GLY A 142 3.50 -17.58 -21.70
C GLY A 142 3.00 -18.89 -22.32
N GLY A 143 1.83 -18.89 -22.97
CA GLY A 143 1.36 -20.09 -23.67
C GLY A 143 -0.01 -20.03 -24.37
N GLN A 144 0.04 -20.18 -25.70
CA GLN A 144 -1.01 -20.75 -26.56
C GLN A 144 -2.28 -19.93 -26.86
N GLN A 145 -2.27 -19.27 -28.03
CA GLN A 145 -3.45 -19.06 -28.85
C GLN A 145 -3.08 -19.31 -30.33
N PRO A 146 -3.87 -20.06 -31.13
CA PRO A 146 -3.42 -20.53 -32.44
C PRO A 146 -3.69 -19.55 -33.59
N ALA A 147 -2.67 -19.40 -34.44
CA ALA A 147 -2.68 -19.14 -35.89
C ALA A 147 -3.70 -18.15 -36.51
N GLN A 148 -3.19 -17.01 -37.00
CA GLN A 148 -3.04 -16.75 -38.46
C GLN A 148 -2.04 -15.61 -38.74
N GLN A 149 -1.47 -15.61 -39.96
CA GLN A 149 -0.37 -14.76 -40.48
C GLN A 149 -0.82 -14.13 -41.83
N PRO A 150 -0.06 -13.22 -42.49
CA PRO A 150 1.18 -12.48 -42.12
C PRO A 150 0.93 -10.93 -42.19
N GLN A 151 1.84 -9.96 -42.39
CA GLN A 151 3.28 -9.90 -42.70
C GLN A 151 3.91 -8.51 -42.33
N GLN A 152 5.25 -8.48 -42.31
CA GLN A 152 6.22 -7.36 -42.41
C GLN A 152 6.64 -6.61 -41.12
N GLN A 153 7.89 -6.13 -40.95
CA GLN A 153 9.23 -6.68 -41.30
C GLN A 153 10.33 -5.88 -40.53
N GLN A 154 11.13 -6.54 -39.67
CA GLN A 154 12.51 -6.19 -39.17
C GLN A 154 12.79 -4.73 -38.62
N GLN A 155 13.00 -4.51 -37.31
CA GLN A 155 14.25 -4.62 -36.48
C GLN A 155 15.34 -3.53 -36.72
N PRO A 156 16.23 -3.16 -35.74
CA PRO A 156 16.48 -3.76 -34.41
C PRO A 156 16.66 -2.80 -33.18
N ALA A 157 16.56 -3.39 -31.98
CA ALA A 157 17.30 -3.16 -30.70
C ALA A 157 17.56 -1.73 -30.12
N GLY A 158 17.21 -1.53 -28.84
CA GLY A 158 17.80 -0.43 -28.04
C GLY A 158 17.13 0.03 -26.72
N GLY A 159 16.00 -0.54 -26.26
CA GLY A 159 15.25 0.08 -25.15
C GLY A 159 14.21 -0.78 -24.41
N ASP A 160 14.47 -2.09 -24.27
CA ASP A 160 13.48 -3.14 -23.94
C ASP A 160 12.79 -3.11 -22.55
N LEU A 161 12.97 -2.09 -21.72
CA LEU A 161 12.19 -1.91 -20.48
C LEU A 161 11.15 -0.79 -20.63
N LEU A 162 11.56 0.39 -21.09
CA LEU A 162 10.64 1.49 -21.37
C LEU A 162 9.82 1.23 -22.64
N GLY A 163 10.42 0.61 -23.66
CA GLY A 163 9.70 0.16 -24.86
C GLY A 163 8.69 -0.95 -24.57
N GLY A 164 9.02 -1.88 -23.67
CA GLY A 164 8.10 -2.92 -23.21
C GLY A 164 6.90 -2.36 -22.43
N LEU A 165 7.16 -1.43 -21.49
CA LEU A 165 6.12 -0.76 -20.71
C LEU A 165 5.22 0.12 -21.59
N LEU A 166 5.80 0.89 -22.52
CA LEU A 166 5.04 1.73 -23.44
C LEU A 166 4.26 0.90 -24.47
N GLY A 167 4.82 -0.23 -24.93
CA GLY A 167 4.12 -1.18 -25.80
C GLY A 167 2.93 -1.86 -25.13
N ALA A 168 3.07 -2.26 -23.85
CA ALA A 168 1.97 -2.80 -23.05
C ALA A 168 0.86 -1.76 -22.82
N LEU A 169 1.21 -0.49 -22.62
CA LEU A 169 0.26 0.61 -22.43
C LEU A 169 -0.46 1.02 -23.73
N THR A 170 0.23 1.01 -24.87
CA THR A 170 -0.32 1.48 -26.16
C THR A 170 -0.98 0.40 -27.01
N GLY A 171 -0.72 -0.88 -26.74
CA GLY A 171 -1.32 -2.01 -27.47
C GLY A 171 -2.77 -2.35 -27.08
N GLY A 172 -3.34 -1.70 -26.07
CA GLY A 172 -4.58 -2.11 -25.41
C GLY A 172 -5.88 -1.43 -25.85
N GLN A 173 -5.93 -0.67 -26.96
CA GLN A 173 -7.09 0.20 -27.25
C GLN A 173 -7.80 -0.01 -28.60
N ALA A 174 -8.77 -0.93 -28.57
CA ALA A 174 -10.01 -0.92 -29.35
C ALA A 174 -11.02 -1.79 -28.56
N GLN A 175 -12.28 -1.42 -28.27
CA GLN A 175 -13.20 -0.46 -28.89
C GLN A 175 -14.38 -0.19 -27.93
N GLY A 176 -14.98 1.02 -27.94
CA GLY A 176 -16.26 1.32 -27.24
C GLY A 176 -16.12 2.25 -26.02
N SER A 177 -16.21 3.58 -26.17
CA SER A 177 -17.47 4.37 -26.22
C SER A 177 -18.13 4.68 -24.85
N GLY A 178 -17.51 5.60 -24.09
CA GLY A 178 -18.19 6.76 -23.50
C GLY A 178 -19.23 6.57 -22.38
N SER A 179 -18.82 6.87 -21.14
CA SER A 179 -19.64 7.63 -20.18
C SER A 179 -18.78 8.22 -19.07
N GLN A 180 -19.01 9.50 -18.76
CA GLN A 180 -18.30 10.26 -17.73
C GLN A 180 -18.97 10.03 -16.37
N GLY A 181 -18.29 9.35 -15.44
CA GLY A 181 -18.81 9.06 -14.09
C GLY A 181 -17.75 8.35 -13.25
N GLY A 182 -17.50 8.85 -12.04
CA GLY A 182 -16.40 8.38 -11.20
C GLY A 182 -16.63 7.01 -10.55
N GLY A 183 -15.54 6.27 -10.34
CA GLY A 183 -15.51 5.00 -9.62
C GLY A 183 -14.11 4.41 -9.66
N LEU A 184 -13.49 4.21 -8.50
CA LEU A 184 -12.12 3.70 -8.39
C LEU A 184 -12.12 2.18 -8.54
N SER A 185 -12.26 1.69 -9.78
CA SER A 185 -12.38 0.26 -10.08
C SER A 185 -11.65 -0.17 -11.36
N ASP A 186 -10.85 0.71 -11.96
CA ASP A 186 -9.92 0.35 -13.03
C ASP A 186 -8.47 0.56 -12.53
N GLY A 187 -7.55 -0.31 -12.93
CA GLY A 187 -6.22 -0.41 -12.32
C GLY A 187 -5.32 0.80 -12.62
N LEU A 188 -4.39 1.10 -11.70
CA LEU A 188 -3.32 2.13 -11.78
C LEU A 188 -3.41 3.01 -13.03
N GLY A 189 -4.20 4.09 -12.95
CA GLY A 189 -4.55 4.88 -14.12
C GLY A 189 -3.32 5.49 -14.79
N LEU A 190 -3.42 5.77 -16.10
CA LEU A 190 -2.38 6.50 -16.81
C LEU A 190 -2.07 7.85 -16.13
N ASP A 191 -3.08 8.49 -15.55
CA ASP A 191 -2.96 9.71 -14.75
C ASP A 191 -2.14 9.49 -13.47
N ASP A 192 -2.37 8.39 -12.74
CA ASP A 192 -1.61 8.03 -11.54
C ASP A 192 -0.16 7.70 -11.88
N LEU A 193 0.07 6.96 -12.97
CA LEU A 193 1.40 6.65 -13.49
C LEU A 193 2.16 7.91 -13.95
N MET A 194 1.48 8.81 -14.65
CA MET A 194 2.05 10.09 -15.10
C MET A 194 2.41 10.97 -13.88
N ARG A 195 1.52 11.04 -12.90
CA ARG A 195 1.73 11.76 -11.63
C ARG A 195 2.90 11.17 -10.85
N ALA A 196 2.96 9.84 -10.70
CA ALA A 196 4.06 9.13 -10.06
C ALA A 196 5.40 9.38 -10.76
N GLY A 197 5.42 9.29 -12.10
CA GLY A 197 6.60 9.60 -12.91
C GLY A 197 7.05 11.05 -12.75
N SER A 198 6.12 12.01 -12.71
CA SER A 198 6.44 13.42 -12.48
C SER A 198 7.02 13.68 -11.08
N ALA A 199 6.46 13.05 -10.04
CA ALA A 199 6.95 13.13 -8.67
C ALA A 199 8.36 12.51 -8.55
N PHE A 200 8.60 11.35 -9.16
CA PHE A 200 9.92 10.72 -9.24
C PHE A 200 10.96 11.65 -9.89
N LEU A 201 10.60 12.23 -11.05
CA LEU A 201 11.48 13.10 -11.80
C LEU A 201 11.79 14.40 -11.06
N GLN A 202 10.82 14.95 -10.33
CA GLN A 202 10.98 16.17 -9.53
C GLN A 202 11.82 15.91 -8.27
N ALA A 203 11.59 14.80 -7.57
CA ALA A 203 12.41 14.37 -6.43
C ALA A 203 13.87 14.13 -6.86
N SER A 204 14.08 13.45 -7.99
CA SER A 204 15.41 13.22 -8.56
C SER A 204 16.13 14.52 -8.94
N GLN A 205 15.43 15.49 -9.54
CA GLN A 205 16.00 16.80 -9.90
C GLN A 205 16.26 17.71 -8.70
N SER A 206 15.57 17.51 -7.57
CA SER A 206 15.79 18.24 -6.32
C SER A 206 16.87 17.61 -5.42
N GLY A 207 17.56 16.58 -5.90
CA GLY A 207 18.71 15.97 -5.21
C GLY A 207 18.33 14.91 -4.15
N HIS A 208 17.07 14.47 -4.11
CA HIS A 208 16.67 13.35 -3.26
C HIS A 208 17.32 12.04 -3.74
N SER A 209 17.53 11.10 -2.81
CA SER A 209 18.03 9.78 -3.19
C SER A 209 17.01 8.99 -4.02
N THR A 210 17.45 8.05 -4.85
CA THR A 210 16.57 7.21 -5.69
C THR A 210 15.47 6.51 -4.87
N THR A 211 15.77 6.11 -3.64
CA THR A 211 14.82 5.49 -2.71
C THR A 211 13.75 6.47 -2.25
N GLU A 212 14.11 7.73 -1.98
CA GLU A 212 13.16 8.77 -1.59
C GLU A 212 12.29 9.19 -2.78
N ALA A 213 12.89 9.39 -3.95
CA ALA A 213 12.15 9.65 -5.18
C ALA A 213 11.15 8.51 -5.50
N ALA A 214 11.52 7.25 -5.25
CA ALA A 214 10.62 6.10 -5.41
C ALA A 214 9.48 6.09 -4.38
N LEU A 215 9.73 6.53 -3.14
CA LEU A 215 8.68 6.67 -2.11
C LEU A 215 7.72 7.82 -2.44
N ASP A 216 8.22 8.96 -2.91
CA ASP A 216 7.40 10.10 -3.32
C ASP A 216 6.56 9.75 -4.56
N ALA A 217 7.13 9.01 -5.51
CA ALA A 217 6.42 8.45 -6.66
C ALA A 217 5.33 7.46 -6.24
N LEU A 218 5.60 6.56 -5.29
CA LEU A 218 4.64 5.60 -4.77
C LEU A 218 3.48 6.29 -4.02
N ALA A 219 3.77 7.30 -3.19
CA ALA A 219 2.75 8.11 -2.52
C ALA A 219 1.87 8.87 -3.53
N ALA A 220 2.47 9.38 -4.61
CA ALA A 220 1.77 10.02 -5.72
C ALA A 220 0.91 9.03 -6.54
N ALA A 221 1.38 7.79 -6.75
CA ALA A 221 0.69 6.74 -7.52
C ALA A 221 -0.51 6.10 -6.80
N THR A 222 -0.41 5.94 -5.48
CA THR A 222 -1.35 5.11 -4.69
C THR A 222 -2.48 5.90 -4.06
N GLY A 223 -2.44 7.24 -4.13
CA GLY A 223 -3.34 8.12 -3.38
C GLY A 223 -3.18 8.04 -1.85
N VAL A 224 -2.20 7.28 -1.35
CA VAL A 224 -1.85 7.13 0.07
C VAL A 224 -1.15 8.40 0.54
N GLY A 225 -1.96 9.43 0.79
CA GLY A 225 -1.46 10.77 1.05
C GLY A 225 -2.30 11.86 0.40
N GLN A 226 -3.64 11.81 0.56
CA GLN A 226 -4.50 12.93 0.16
C GLN A 226 -4.12 14.26 0.85
N THR A 227 -3.36 14.18 1.96
CA THR A 227 -2.74 15.31 2.65
C THR A 227 -1.24 15.03 2.89
N PRO A 228 -0.36 16.06 2.92
CA PRO A 228 1.08 15.90 3.15
C PRO A 228 1.44 15.16 4.45
N HIS A 229 0.72 15.43 5.55
CA HIS A 229 0.96 14.76 6.84
C HIS A 229 0.70 13.25 6.80
N ARG A 230 -0.29 12.78 5.99
CA ARG A 230 -0.55 11.34 5.81
C ARG A 230 0.59 10.65 5.08
N ALA A 231 1.13 11.28 4.03
CA ALA A 231 2.30 10.79 3.31
C ALA A 231 3.56 10.75 4.21
N GLN A 232 3.76 11.75 5.06
CA GLN A 232 4.86 11.75 6.03
C GLN A 232 4.73 10.62 7.07
N SER A 233 3.56 10.43 7.68
CA SER A 233 3.34 9.31 8.62
C SER A 233 3.53 7.95 7.93
N ALA A 234 3.08 7.81 6.69
CA ALA A 234 3.27 6.60 5.88
C ALA A 234 4.77 6.32 5.64
N LYS A 235 5.57 7.34 5.30
CA LYS A 235 7.04 7.23 5.14
C LYS A 235 7.71 6.77 6.44
N VAL A 236 7.34 7.34 7.59
CA VAL A 236 7.88 6.93 8.90
C VAL A 236 7.54 5.47 9.22
N VAL A 237 6.27 5.06 9.03
CA VAL A 237 5.83 3.67 9.25
C VAL A 237 6.61 2.69 8.37
N VAL A 238 6.73 2.95 7.06
CA VAL A 238 7.48 2.07 6.15
C VAL A 238 8.95 1.95 6.54
N GLN A 239 9.61 3.08 6.81
CA GLN A 239 11.01 3.09 7.22
C GLN A 239 11.22 2.31 8.53
N ALA A 240 10.34 2.51 9.51
CA ALA A 240 10.42 1.82 10.79
C ALA A 240 10.20 0.30 10.64
N ILE A 241 9.20 -0.12 9.87
CA ILE A 241 8.92 -1.55 9.58
C ILE A 241 10.13 -2.20 8.90
N MET A 242 10.73 -1.55 7.91
CA MET A 242 11.89 -2.08 7.20
C MET A 242 13.13 -2.18 8.09
N GLN A 243 13.42 -1.16 8.90
CA GLN A 243 14.54 -1.17 9.85
C GLN A 243 14.37 -2.26 10.92
N ALA A 244 13.17 -2.39 11.49
CA ALA A 244 12.84 -3.45 12.45
C ALA A 244 13.00 -4.84 11.84
N ALA A 245 12.48 -5.07 10.62
CA ALA A 245 12.64 -6.33 9.91
C ALA A 245 14.10 -6.67 9.61
N GLN A 246 14.94 -5.68 9.27
CA GLN A 246 16.39 -5.87 9.10
C GLN A 246 17.07 -6.26 10.41
N MET A 247 16.80 -5.55 11.51
CA MET A 247 17.36 -5.86 12.83
C MET A 247 16.91 -7.20 13.42
N MET A 248 15.70 -7.65 13.09
CA MET A 248 15.20 -8.98 13.45
C MET A 248 15.72 -10.08 12.52
N SER A 249 16.06 -9.78 11.27
CA SER A 249 16.58 -10.76 10.30
C SER A 249 18.10 -10.92 10.35
N GLY A 250 18.82 -9.95 10.95
CA GLY A 250 20.26 -10.00 11.20
C GLY A 250 20.65 -10.63 12.55
N LYS A 251 19.70 -11.28 13.23
CA LYS A 251 19.87 -12.04 14.47
C LYS A 251 19.49 -13.50 14.22
#